data_AF-A0A453FQX1-F1
#
_entry.id   AF-A0A453FQX1-F1
#
_cell.length_a   1.000
_cell.length_b   1.000
_cell.length_c   1.000
_cell.angle_alpha   90.00
_cell.angle_beta   90.00
_cell.angle_gamma   90.00
#
_symmetry.space_group_name_H-M   'P 1'
#
loop_
_entity.id
_entity.type
_entity.pdbx_description
1 polymer ?
#
loop_
_entity_poly.entity_id
_entity_poly.type
_entity_poly.pdbx_seq_one_letter_code
_entity_poly.pdbx_strand_id
1 'polypeptide(L)'
;MVDFRYFSVMNVFLFCFPEGDVKDFMNLIPGYEYNYWSCSVARLDYSGTGVISRVKPISVQYGIGIAEHDQEGRVITLEFENFYLVNAYVPNSGRGLRRLVYRVDNWDPSFADFVEKLESFKPVIVCGDLNCARQSIDIHNPPAKTEDAGFTEEERESFQINFDMRGFVDTFRKQHPKAVGYTFWGENQRRNNKGVGGWITFLRQDPSSTGSMIRTSSRT
;
A
#
# COMPACT_ATOMS: atom_id res chain seq x y z
N MET A 1 -7.02 -13.67 -19.50
CA MET A 1 -6.17 -12.56 -19.96
C MET A 1 -6.59 -11.33 -19.17
N VAL A 2 -5.86 -10.96 -18.11
CA VAL A 2 -6.18 -9.74 -17.36
C VAL A 2 -5.65 -8.57 -18.16
N ASP A 3 -6.57 -7.75 -18.65
CA ASP A 3 -6.32 -6.58 -19.49
C ASP A 3 -5.72 -5.44 -18.66
N PHE A 4 -4.71 -4.73 -19.16
CA PHE A 4 -4.11 -3.59 -18.45
C PHE A 4 -5.03 -2.39 -18.34
N ARG A 5 -6.17 -2.40 -19.04
CA ARG A 5 -7.31 -1.53 -18.74
C ARG A 5 -7.83 -1.70 -17.30
N TYR A 6 -7.59 -2.84 -16.63
CA TYR A 6 -7.86 -3.02 -15.20
C TYR A 6 -6.95 -2.18 -14.29
N PHE A 7 -5.72 -1.87 -14.70
CA PHE A 7 -4.85 -0.94 -13.94
C PHE A 7 -5.29 0.52 -14.08
N SER A 8 -6.16 0.84 -15.04
CA SER A 8 -6.86 2.12 -15.01
C SER A 8 -7.73 2.26 -13.75
N VAL A 9 -7.99 1.21 -12.97
CA VAL A 9 -8.66 1.33 -11.66
C VAL A 9 -7.84 2.12 -10.64
N MET A 10 -6.52 2.27 -10.79
CA MET A 10 -5.67 2.63 -9.66
C MET A 10 -4.96 3.97 -9.83
N ASN A 11 -5.70 5.06 -9.64
CA ASN A 11 -5.13 6.16 -8.88
C ASN A 11 -5.72 6.07 -7.48
N VAL A 12 -5.07 5.30 -6.60
CA VAL A 12 -5.25 5.51 -5.17
C VAL A 12 -4.65 6.88 -4.90
N PHE A 13 -5.51 7.87 -4.72
CA PHE A 13 -5.06 9.12 -4.19
C PHE A 13 -5.09 9.05 -2.67
N LEU A 14 -3.90 9.03 -2.07
CA LEU A 14 -3.71 9.23 -0.64
C LEU A 14 -4.00 10.70 -0.34
N PHE A 15 -5.24 11.00 0.04
CA PHE A 15 -5.57 12.29 0.62
C PHE A 15 -5.94 12.12 2.09
N CYS A 16 -5.22 12.87 2.91
CA CYS A 16 -5.55 13.16 4.29
C CYS A 16 -6.31 14.51 4.24
N PHE A 17 -7.63 14.47 4.06
CA PHE A 17 -8.45 15.68 4.11
C PHE A 17 -9.08 15.82 5.51
N PRO A 18 -9.09 17.03 6.11
CA PRO A 18 -10.15 17.43 7.02
C PRO A 18 -11.49 17.21 6.31
N GLU A 19 -12.54 16.79 7.03
CA GLU A 19 -13.85 16.35 6.51
C GLU A 19 -14.52 17.27 5.45
N GLY A 20 -14.03 18.50 5.22
CA GLY A 20 -14.57 19.51 4.31
C GLY A 20 -14.40 19.27 2.80
N ASP A 21 -13.34 18.60 2.33
CA ASP A 21 -13.00 18.56 0.88
C ASP A 21 -13.41 17.26 0.16
N VAL A 22 -13.95 16.27 0.89
CA VAL A 22 -14.28 14.95 0.34
C VAL A 22 -15.39 15.02 -0.73
N LYS A 23 -16.34 15.94 -0.58
CA LYS A 23 -17.45 16.13 -1.54
C LYS A 23 -16.99 16.68 -2.89
N ASP A 24 -16.00 17.57 -2.88
CA ASP A 24 -15.46 18.15 -4.11
C ASP A 24 -14.63 17.12 -4.90
N PHE A 25 -14.02 16.16 -4.19
CA PHE A 25 -13.26 15.07 -4.81
C PHE A 25 -14.12 14.02 -5.53
N MET A 26 -15.38 13.83 -5.14
CA MET A 26 -16.24 12.78 -5.68
C MET A 26 -16.56 12.94 -7.19
N ASN A 27 -16.38 14.15 -7.74
CA ASN A 27 -16.67 14.48 -9.14
C ASN A 27 -15.42 14.84 -9.95
N LEU A 28 -14.22 14.66 -9.41
CA LEU A 28 -13.00 15.20 -10.01
C LEU A 28 -12.55 14.43 -11.27
N ILE A 29 -12.89 13.14 -11.38
CA ILE A 29 -12.41 12.27 -12.45
C ILE A 29 -13.60 11.60 -13.16
N PRO A 30 -13.98 12.10 -14.35
CA PRO A 30 -15.04 11.50 -15.14
C PRO A 30 -14.84 9.99 -15.34
N GLY A 31 -15.88 9.20 -15.05
CA GLY A 31 -15.87 7.74 -15.18
C GLY A 31 -15.40 6.95 -13.95
N TYR A 32 -15.04 7.61 -12.84
CA TYR A 32 -14.74 7.00 -11.53
C TYR A 32 -15.85 7.37 -10.54
N GLU A 33 -16.91 6.58 -10.55
CA GLU A 33 -18.16 6.91 -9.84
C GLU A 33 -18.22 6.28 -8.44
N TYR A 34 -17.36 5.31 -8.13
CA TYR A 34 -17.36 4.58 -6.87
C TYR A 34 -16.22 5.04 -5.98
N ASN A 35 -16.55 5.81 -4.95
CA ASN A 35 -15.58 6.47 -4.08
C ASN A 35 -15.76 5.97 -2.64
N TYR A 36 -14.66 5.55 -2.00
CA TYR A 36 -14.63 5.00 -0.65
C TYR A 36 -13.55 5.68 0.17
N TRP A 37 -13.86 6.04 1.40
CA TRP A 37 -12.98 6.81 2.27
C TRP A 37 -12.98 6.24 3.69
N SER A 38 -11.80 6.23 4.30
CA SER A 38 -11.62 5.88 5.70
C SER A 38 -10.75 6.95 6.35
N CYS A 39 -11.29 7.63 7.35
CA CYS A 39 -10.59 8.70 8.07
C CYS A 39 -10.24 8.22 9.48
N SER A 40 -9.20 8.82 10.05
CA SER A 40 -8.88 8.61 11.45
C SER A 40 -9.95 9.18 12.35
N VAL A 41 -10.40 8.37 13.31
CA VAL A 41 -11.28 8.78 14.41
C VAL A 41 -10.50 9.02 15.70
N ALA A 42 -9.28 8.48 15.81
CA ALA A 42 -8.42 8.71 16.97
C ALA A 42 -7.80 10.12 17.00
N ARG A 43 -7.56 10.71 15.82
CA ARG A 43 -6.91 12.01 15.65
C ARG A 43 -7.47 12.70 14.42
N LEU A 44 -8.00 13.91 14.59
CA LEU A 44 -8.43 14.76 13.49
C LEU A 44 -7.24 15.16 12.61
N ASP A 45 -7.46 15.29 11.31
CA ASP A 45 -6.47 15.69 10.29
C ASP A 45 -5.20 14.82 10.25
N TYR A 46 -5.35 13.56 10.66
CA TYR A 46 -4.25 12.62 10.74
C TYR A 46 -4.59 11.33 9.99
N SER A 47 -3.77 10.95 9.02
CA SER A 47 -3.99 9.73 8.24
C SER A 47 -5.34 9.73 7.50
N GLY A 48 -5.57 8.69 6.72
CA GLY A 48 -6.75 8.51 5.92
C GLY A 48 -6.41 7.80 4.63
N THR A 49 -7.33 7.00 4.15
CA THR A 49 -7.21 6.28 2.90
C THR A 49 -8.45 6.53 2.05
N GLY A 50 -8.23 6.57 0.74
CA GLY A 50 -9.27 6.74 -0.26
C GLY A 50 -9.07 5.76 -1.40
N VAL A 51 -10.15 5.22 -1.93
CA VAL A 51 -10.14 4.45 -3.17
C VAL A 51 -11.26 4.97 -4.07
N ILE A 52 -10.88 5.35 -5.28
CA ILE A 52 -11.82 5.70 -6.35
C ILE A 52 -11.76 4.59 -7.41
N SER A 53 -12.93 4.17 -7.89
CA SER A 53 -13.04 3.05 -8.82
C SER A 53 -14.07 3.34 -9.90
N ARG A 54 -13.77 2.85 -11.10
CA ARG A 54 -14.70 2.82 -12.23
C ARG A 54 -15.68 1.67 -12.16
N VAL A 55 -15.31 0.61 -11.45
CA VAL A 55 -16.08 -0.63 -11.33
C VAL A 55 -16.62 -0.73 -9.92
N LYS A 56 -17.91 -1.05 -9.78
CA LYS A 56 -18.53 -1.25 -8.47
C LYS A 56 -17.95 -2.50 -7.82
N PRO A 57 -17.36 -2.41 -6.62
CA PRO A 57 -16.97 -3.59 -5.86
C PRO A 57 -18.22 -4.33 -5.37
N ILE A 58 -18.07 -5.64 -5.15
CA ILE A 58 -19.09 -6.52 -4.55
C ILE A 58 -19.30 -6.13 -3.08
N SER A 59 -18.20 -5.91 -2.37
CA SER A 59 -18.21 -5.53 -0.96
C SER A 59 -17.05 -4.57 -0.66
N VAL A 60 -17.21 -3.82 0.43
CA VAL A 60 -16.21 -2.86 0.93
C VAL A 60 -16.05 -3.08 2.42
N GLN A 61 -14.80 -3.21 2.87
CA GLN A 61 -14.43 -3.33 4.27
C GLN A 61 -13.44 -2.23 4.65
N TYR A 62 -13.63 -1.67 5.84
CA TYR A 62 -12.74 -0.68 6.43
C TYR A 62 -11.99 -1.30 7.60
N GLY A 63 -10.68 -1.07 7.67
CA GLY A 63 -9.82 -1.68 8.67
C GLY A 63 -9.56 -3.17 8.43
N ILE A 64 -8.89 -3.78 9.40
CA ILE A 64 -8.51 -5.21 9.40
C ILE A 64 -9.29 -6.04 10.43
N GLY A 65 -10.23 -5.43 11.15
CA GLY A 65 -11.06 -6.10 12.15
C GLY A 65 -10.43 -6.13 13.54
N ILE A 66 -9.43 -5.28 13.81
CA ILE A 66 -8.75 -5.16 15.10
C ILE A 66 -8.90 -3.71 15.55
N ALA A 67 -9.66 -3.52 16.64
CA ALA A 67 -10.06 -2.19 17.09
C ALA A 67 -8.88 -1.22 17.27
N GLU A 68 -7.73 -1.70 17.75
CA GLU A 68 -6.52 -0.90 17.97
C GLU A 68 -5.82 -0.45 16.66
N HIS A 69 -6.02 -1.17 15.56
CA HIS A 69 -5.47 -0.85 14.24
C HIS A 69 -6.45 -0.02 13.38
N ASP A 70 -7.74 -0.07 13.71
CA ASP A 70 -8.81 0.46 12.85
C ASP A 70 -9.23 1.91 13.18
N GLN A 71 -8.57 2.56 14.15
CA GLN A 71 -8.90 3.94 14.54
C GLN A 71 -8.26 5.02 13.66
N GLU A 72 -7.26 4.67 12.84
CA GLU A 72 -6.44 5.64 12.08
C GLU A 72 -6.76 5.67 10.57
N GLY A 73 -7.84 5.02 10.13
CA GLY A 73 -8.32 5.08 8.73
C GLY A 73 -7.35 4.50 7.70
N ARG A 74 -6.62 3.44 8.07
CA ARG A 74 -5.42 2.98 7.35
C ARG A 74 -5.65 1.96 6.26
N VAL A 75 -6.78 1.25 6.25
CA VAL A 75 -7.03 0.14 5.33
C VAL A 75 -8.42 0.23 4.74
N ILE A 76 -8.51 0.09 3.42
CA ILE A 76 -9.75 -0.15 2.68
C ILE A 76 -9.57 -1.40 1.84
N THR A 77 -10.48 -2.36 1.98
CA THR A 77 -10.53 -3.55 1.15
C THR A 77 -11.74 -3.50 0.24
N LEU A 78 -11.52 -3.56 -1.06
CA LEU A 78 -12.56 -3.70 -2.07
C LEU A 78 -12.57 -5.13 -2.61
N GLU A 79 -13.71 -5.79 -2.55
CA GLU A 79 -13.90 -7.09 -3.18
C GLU A 79 -14.40 -6.94 -4.61
N PHE A 80 -13.72 -7.58 -5.55
CA PHE A 80 -14.20 -7.77 -6.91
C PHE A 80 -14.47 -9.23 -7.20
N GLU A 81 -15.03 -9.52 -8.38
CA GLU A 81 -15.38 -10.89 -8.79
C GLU A 81 -14.18 -11.84 -8.69
N ASN A 82 -13.00 -11.40 -9.14
CA ASN A 82 -11.82 -12.25 -9.29
C ASN A 82 -10.69 -12.00 -8.28
N PHE A 83 -10.75 -10.91 -7.48
CA PHE A 83 -9.67 -10.53 -6.58
C PHE A 83 -10.15 -9.56 -5.48
N TYR A 84 -9.35 -9.41 -4.43
CA TYR A 84 -9.44 -8.31 -3.47
C TYR A 84 -8.40 -7.23 -3.79
N LEU A 85 -8.79 -5.96 -3.67
CA LEU A 85 -7.88 -4.83 -3.64
C LEU A 85 -7.79 -4.30 -2.21
N VAL A 86 -6.63 -4.39 -1.59
CA VAL A 86 -6.34 -3.85 -0.25
C VAL A 86 -5.49 -2.60 -0.42
N ASN A 87 -6.08 -1.44 -0.18
CA ASN A 87 -5.35 -0.19 -0.08
C ASN A 87 -4.93 0.06 1.36
N ALA A 88 -3.63 0.21 1.62
CA ALA A 88 -3.08 0.39 2.94
C ALA A 88 -2.17 1.63 3.04
N TYR A 89 -2.35 2.39 4.12
CA TYR A 89 -1.39 3.39 4.58
C TYR A 89 -0.80 2.93 5.91
N VAL A 90 0.31 2.21 5.81
CA VAL A 90 0.97 1.56 6.94
C VAL A 90 1.52 2.63 7.91
N PRO A 91 1.42 2.44 9.24
CA PRO A 91 1.96 3.38 10.21
C PRO A 91 3.46 3.61 10.02
N ASN A 92 3.84 4.88 9.94
CA ASN A 92 5.24 5.28 10.04
C ASN A 92 5.74 5.08 11.49
N SER A 93 6.98 4.61 11.66
CA SER A 93 7.62 4.43 12.98
C SER A 93 7.84 5.74 13.76
N GLY A 94 7.67 6.88 13.08
CA GLY A 94 7.63 8.21 13.66
C GLY A 94 9.02 8.77 13.97
N ARG A 95 9.08 10.09 14.14
CA ARG A 95 10.29 10.78 14.61
C ARG A 95 10.80 10.17 15.92
N GLY A 96 12.09 9.84 15.95
CA GLY A 96 12.73 9.17 17.09
C GLY A 96 12.27 7.73 17.29
N LEU A 97 11.72 7.08 16.26
CA LEU A 97 11.29 5.68 16.26
C LEU A 97 10.26 5.33 17.35
N ARG A 98 9.51 6.33 17.83
CA ARG A 98 8.56 6.19 18.95
C ARG A 98 7.43 5.18 18.72
N ARG A 99 7.12 4.84 17.47
CA ARG A 99 6.10 3.85 17.07
C ARG A 99 6.72 2.58 16.48
N LEU A 100 8.04 2.42 16.50
CA LEU A 100 8.70 1.27 15.88
C LEU A 100 8.20 -0.05 16.45
N VAL A 101 8.13 -0.17 17.78
CA VAL A 101 7.59 -1.35 18.48
C VAL A 101 6.17 -1.67 17.99
N TYR A 102 5.27 -0.68 17.98
CA TYR A 102 3.92 -0.85 17.46
C TYR A 102 3.90 -1.30 15.99
N ARG A 103 4.81 -0.76 15.17
CA ARG A 103 4.91 -1.09 13.76
C ARG A 103 5.32 -2.56 13.56
N VAL A 104 6.39 -3.00 14.20
CA VAL A 104 6.99 -4.32 13.95
C VAL A 104 6.33 -5.45 14.74
N ASP A 105 5.93 -5.21 16.00
CA ASP A 105 5.42 -6.26 16.88
C ASP A 105 3.89 -6.42 16.80
N ASN A 106 3.16 -5.39 16.34
CA ASN A 106 1.70 -5.41 16.33
C ASN A 106 1.12 -5.22 14.92
N TRP A 107 1.46 -4.13 14.24
CA TRP A 107 0.83 -3.78 12.97
C TRP A 107 1.20 -4.74 11.83
N ASP A 108 2.49 -4.90 11.54
CA ASP A 108 2.97 -5.71 10.42
C ASP A 108 2.48 -7.17 10.47
N PRO A 109 2.59 -7.90 11.60
CA PRO A 109 2.06 -9.26 11.68
C PRO A 109 0.53 -9.31 11.53
N SER A 110 -0.20 -8.39 12.17
CA SER A 110 -1.67 -8.35 12.07
C SER A 110 -2.15 -8.06 10.66
N PHE A 111 -1.46 -7.16 9.94
CA PHE A 111 -1.80 -6.85 8.55
C PHE A 111 -1.48 -8.02 7.62
N ALA A 112 -0.35 -8.70 7.82
CA ALA A 112 -0.01 -9.89 7.05
C ALA A 112 -1.02 -11.03 7.25
N ASP A 113 -1.42 -11.30 8.50
CA ASP A 113 -2.44 -12.31 8.84
C ASP A 113 -3.80 -11.98 8.20
N PHE A 114 -4.18 -10.69 8.19
CA PHE A 114 -5.39 -10.22 7.52
C PHE A 114 -5.37 -10.50 6.02
N VAL A 115 -4.27 -10.17 5.33
CA VAL A 115 -4.14 -10.40 3.89
C VAL A 115 -4.13 -11.90 3.57
N GLU A 116 -3.40 -12.70 4.35
CA GLU A 116 -3.34 -14.16 4.18
C GLU A 116 -4.72 -14.81 4.36
N LYS A 117 -5.54 -14.30 5.29
CA LYS A 117 -6.93 -14.74 5.44
C LYS A 117 -7.76 -14.44 4.18
N LEU A 118 -7.64 -13.25 3.59
CA LEU A 118 -8.33 -12.90 2.35
C LEU A 118 -7.91 -13.80 1.18
N GLU A 119 -6.62 -14.15 1.10
CA GLU A 119 -6.07 -15.02 0.07
C GLU A 119 -6.67 -16.43 0.07
N SER A 120 -7.17 -16.90 1.22
CA SER A 120 -7.88 -18.18 1.30
C SER A 120 -9.20 -18.20 0.49
N PHE A 121 -9.70 -17.04 0.08
CA PHE A 121 -10.92 -16.89 -0.71
C PHE A 121 -10.65 -16.46 -2.16
N LYS A 122 -9.83 -15.42 -2.39
CA LYS A 122 -9.49 -14.88 -3.72
C LYS A 122 -8.08 -14.30 -3.72
N PRO A 123 -7.42 -14.21 -4.89
CA PRO A 123 -6.16 -13.48 -5.03
C PRO A 123 -6.25 -12.05 -4.45
N VAL A 124 -5.20 -11.60 -3.77
CA VAL A 124 -5.15 -10.27 -3.15
C VAL A 124 -4.10 -9.41 -3.84
N ILE A 125 -4.49 -8.16 -4.10
CA ILE A 125 -3.61 -7.09 -4.55
C ILE A 125 -3.50 -6.10 -3.39
N VAL A 126 -2.30 -5.93 -2.84
CA VAL A 126 -2.04 -4.88 -1.86
C VAL A 126 -1.39 -3.69 -2.55
N CYS A 127 -1.87 -2.49 -2.27
CA CYS A 127 -1.30 -1.24 -2.74
C CYS A 127 -1.32 -0.16 -1.66
N GLY A 128 -0.63 0.95 -1.93
CA GLY A 128 -0.56 2.10 -1.03
C GLY A 128 0.87 2.31 -0.51
N ASP A 129 0.99 3.04 0.59
CA ASP A 129 2.27 3.37 1.21
C ASP A 129 2.55 2.40 2.36
N LEU A 130 3.53 1.53 2.17
CA LEU A 130 3.95 0.54 3.17
C LEU A 130 4.98 1.08 4.17
N ASN A 131 5.39 2.34 4.05
CA ASN A 131 6.33 3.00 4.96
C ASN A 131 7.59 2.16 5.23
N CYS A 132 8.16 1.54 4.20
CA CYS A 132 9.41 0.77 4.29
C CYS A 132 10.08 0.72 2.92
N ALA A 133 11.29 1.27 2.83
CA ALA A 133 12.21 1.04 1.73
C ALA A 133 12.92 -0.30 1.96
N ARG A 134 12.42 -1.32 1.27
CA ARG A 134 12.80 -2.72 1.49
C ARG A 134 14.30 -2.99 1.29
N GLN A 135 14.90 -2.46 0.23
CA GLN A 135 16.30 -2.68 -0.14
C GLN A 135 17.06 -1.36 -0.26
N SER A 136 18.39 -1.41 -0.19
CA SER A 136 19.24 -0.22 -0.36
C SER A 136 19.04 0.48 -1.72
N ILE A 137 18.61 -0.24 -2.76
CA ILE A 137 18.28 0.36 -4.07
C ILE A 137 17.00 1.21 -4.03
N ASP A 138 16.14 0.98 -3.02
CA ASP A 138 14.87 1.66 -2.83
C ASP A 138 15.02 2.99 -2.08
N ILE A 139 16.21 3.38 -1.63
CA ILE A 139 16.39 4.64 -0.91
C ILE A 139 17.66 5.37 -1.33
N HIS A 140 17.58 6.70 -1.43
CA HIS A 140 18.76 7.52 -1.66
C HIS A 140 19.63 7.62 -0.39
N ASN A 141 20.94 7.39 -0.55
CA ASN A 141 21.95 7.39 0.51
C ASN A 141 21.66 6.43 1.70
N PRO A 142 21.52 5.11 1.44
CA PRO A 142 21.16 4.12 2.46
C PRO A 142 22.00 4.15 3.75
N PRO A 143 23.35 4.32 3.70
CA PRO A 143 24.16 4.30 4.92
C PRO A 143 23.82 5.39 5.93
N ALA A 144 23.23 6.50 5.47
CA ALA A 144 22.82 7.60 6.35
C ALA A 144 21.37 7.49 6.83
N LYS A 145 20.67 6.38 6.50
CA LYS A 145 19.23 6.20 6.70
C LYS A 145 18.87 5.03 7.59
N THR A 146 19.85 4.27 8.08
CA THR A 146 19.61 3.06 8.89
C THR A 146 18.93 3.33 10.23
N GLU A 147 18.95 4.57 10.71
CA GLU A 147 18.27 4.99 11.95
C GLU A 147 16.99 5.82 11.68
N ASP A 148 16.65 6.02 10.40
CA ASP A 148 15.46 6.77 9.99
C ASP A 148 14.26 5.83 9.82
N ALA A 149 13.09 6.29 10.25
CA ALA A 149 11.82 5.59 10.00
C ALA A 149 11.61 5.38 8.49
N GLY A 150 11.17 4.18 8.13
CA GLY A 150 11.07 3.67 6.77
C GLY A 150 12.33 2.96 6.26
N PHE A 151 13.43 2.90 7.00
CA PHE A 151 14.64 2.18 6.58
C PHE A 151 15.44 1.56 7.73
N THR A 152 14.85 1.42 8.92
CA THR A 152 15.55 0.73 10.01
C THR A 152 15.74 -0.75 9.71
N GLU A 153 16.66 -1.39 10.43
CA GLU A 153 16.87 -2.82 10.30
C GLU A 153 15.61 -3.59 10.70
N GLU A 154 14.96 -3.20 11.80
CA GLU A 154 13.75 -3.84 12.33
C GLU A 154 12.56 -3.72 11.37
N GLU A 155 12.36 -2.56 10.73
CA GLU A 155 11.30 -2.40 9.72
C GLU A 155 11.53 -3.29 8.50
N ARG A 156 12.78 -3.43 8.07
CA ARG A 156 13.14 -4.28 6.92
C ARG A 156 13.08 -5.77 7.25
N GLU A 157 13.49 -6.17 8.44
CA GLU A 157 13.36 -7.54 8.94
C GLU A 157 11.89 -7.92 9.11
N SER A 158 11.09 -7.06 9.74
CA SER A 158 9.64 -7.22 9.82
C SER A 158 9.03 -7.34 8.43
N PHE A 159 9.47 -6.52 7.48
CA PHE A 159 8.99 -6.60 6.09
C PHE A 159 9.33 -7.96 5.45
N GLN A 160 10.56 -8.43 5.67
CA GLN A 160 11.01 -9.73 5.16
C GLN A 160 10.17 -10.87 5.75
N ILE A 161 9.91 -10.85 7.06
CA ILE A 161 9.16 -11.90 7.75
C ILE A 161 7.68 -11.88 7.33
N ASN A 162 7.05 -10.70 7.35
CA ASN A 162 5.61 -10.55 7.21
C ASN A 162 5.13 -10.47 5.75
N PHE A 163 6.03 -10.22 4.80
CA PHE A 163 5.68 -10.17 3.39
C PHE A 163 6.50 -11.15 2.55
N ASP A 164 7.83 -11.07 2.58
CA ASP A 164 8.67 -11.84 1.65
C ASP A 164 8.60 -13.34 1.88
N MET A 165 8.80 -13.76 3.12
CA MET A 165 8.76 -15.16 3.53
C MET A 165 7.33 -15.72 3.42
N ARG A 166 6.33 -14.85 3.49
CA ARG A 166 4.93 -15.19 3.23
C ARG A 166 4.59 -15.20 1.74
N GLY A 167 5.55 -15.02 0.83
CA GLY A 167 5.33 -15.20 -0.60
C GLY A 167 4.67 -14.02 -1.31
N PHE A 168 4.62 -12.85 -0.68
CA PHE A 168 4.20 -11.63 -1.34
C PHE A 168 5.22 -11.24 -2.43
N VAL A 169 4.74 -10.80 -3.60
CA VAL A 169 5.62 -10.45 -4.73
C VAL A 169 5.59 -8.97 -5.00
N ASP A 170 6.71 -8.28 -4.76
CA ASP A 170 6.92 -6.91 -5.23
C ASP A 170 6.93 -6.89 -6.76
N THR A 171 5.84 -6.40 -7.35
CA THR A 171 5.68 -6.38 -8.81
C THR A 171 6.63 -5.43 -9.51
N PHE A 172 6.95 -4.28 -8.91
CA PHE A 172 7.87 -3.32 -9.48
C PHE A 172 9.27 -3.92 -9.53
N ARG A 173 9.75 -4.47 -8.41
CA ARG A 173 11.09 -5.06 -8.34
C ARG A 173 11.18 -6.34 -9.18
N LYS A 174 10.10 -7.10 -9.34
CA LYS A 174 10.04 -8.25 -10.27
C LYS A 174 10.20 -7.84 -11.73
N GLN A 175 9.58 -6.74 -12.15
CA GLN A 175 9.64 -6.27 -13.55
C GLN A 175 10.89 -5.43 -13.84
N HIS A 176 11.36 -4.70 -12.84
CA HIS A 176 12.45 -3.73 -12.94
C HIS A 176 13.50 -3.96 -11.84
N PRO A 177 14.15 -5.13 -11.80
CA PRO A 177 15.02 -5.53 -10.68
C PRO A 177 16.17 -4.55 -10.41
N LYS A 178 16.67 -3.88 -11.46
CA LYS A 178 17.82 -2.97 -11.40
C LYS A 178 17.44 -1.49 -11.47
N ALA A 179 16.15 -1.16 -11.58
CA ALA A 179 15.75 0.24 -11.68
C ALA A 179 15.91 0.93 -10.32
N VAL A 180 16.48 2.13 -10.34
CA VAL A 180 16.46 3.05 -9.22
C VAL A 180 15.22 3.93 -9.40
N GLY A 181 14.24 3.77 -8.53
CA GLY A 181 12.96 4.47 -8.62
C GLY A 181 12.47 4.82 -7.22
N TYR A 182 12.00 6.06 -7.07
CA TYR A 182 11.50 6.59 -5.81
C TYR A 182 10.07 7.06 -5.99
N THR A 183 9.34 7.10 -4.89
CA THR A 183 7.90 7.35 -4.88
C THR A 183 7.49 8.39 -3.86
N PHE A 184 8.39 8.69 -2.93
CA PHE A 184 8.30 9.73 -1.93
C PHE A 184 9.55 10.62 -1.97
N TRP A 185 9.35 11.92 -1.73
CA TRP A 185 10.42 12.88 -1.51
C TRP A 185 10.00 13.78 -0.35
N GLY A 186 10.88 13.93 0.64
CA GLY A 186 10.72 14.96 1.66
C GLY A 186 10.82 16.36 1.06
N GLU A 187 10.46 17.36 1.87
CA GLU A 187 10.57 18.76 1.50
C GLU A 187 12.00 19.09 1.02
N ASN A 188 12.12 19.74 -0.15
CA ASN A 188 13.37 20.05 -0.85
C ASN A 188 14.17 18.87 -1.47
N GLN A 189 13.77 17.60 -1.26
CA GLN A 189 14.49 16.45 -1.83
C GLN A 189 14.17 16.19 -3.31
N ARG A 190 12.98 16.61 -3.76
CA ARG A 190 12.52 16.42 -5.15
C ARG A 190 13.40 17.13 -6.18
N ARG A 191 13.99 18.28 -5.81
CA ARG A 191 14.84 19.08 -6.71
C ARG A 191 16.13 18.36 -7.13
N ASN A 192 16.62 17.45 -6.30
CA ASN A 192 17.87 16.71 -6.53
C ASN A 192 17.63 15.19 -6.69
N ASN A 193 16.38 14.77 -6.90
CA ASN A 193 15.96 13.38 -6.98
C ASN A 193 16.43 12.48 -5.81
N LYS A 194 16.55 13.04 -4.60
CA LYS A 194 16.99 12.32 -3.39
C LYS A 194 15.79 11.66 -2.69
N GLY A 195 15.17 10.68 -3.35
CA GLY A 195 13.90 10.12 -2.92
C GLY A 195 14.00 8.85 -2.05
N VAL A 196 12.84 8.40 -1.61
CA VAL A 196 12.57 7.11 -0.99
C VAL A 196 11.56 6.37 -1.86
N GLY A 197 11.84 5.13 -2.21
CA GLY A 197 10.94 4.20 -2.88
C GLY A 197 10.06 3.53 -1.86
N GLY A 198 8.76 3.54 -2.12
CA GLY A 198 7.72 3.14 -1.17
C GLY A 198 6.39 2.81 -1.83
N TRP A 199 6.38 2.46 -3.13
CA TRP A 199 5.24 1.72 -3.68
C TRP A 199 5.64 0.26 -3.78
N ILE A 200 4.93 -0.60 -3.08
CA ILE A 200 5.00 -2.03 -3.31
C ILE A 200 3.58 -2.45 -3.65
N THR A 201 3.33 -2.70 -4.93
CA THR A 201 2.16 -3.47 -5.33
C THR A 201 2.52 -4.93 -5.15
N PHE A 202 1.91 -5.58 -4.17
CA PHE A 202 2.03 -7.01 -4.00
C PHE A 202 1.00 -7.73 -4.86
N LEU A 203 1.48 -8.73 -5.61
CA LEU A 203 0.63 -9.75 -6.24
C LEU A 203 1.06 -11.11 -5.69
N ARG A 204 0.32 -11.68 -4.74
CA ARG A 204 0.48 -13.10 -4.47
C ARG A 204 -0.53 -13.87 -5.31
N GLN A 205 0.00 -14.67 -6.22
CA GLN A 205 -0.79 -15.62 -7.00
C GLN A 205 -0.65 -17.00 -6.34
N ASP A 206 -1.77 -17.69 -6.14
CA ASP A 206 -1.79 -19.10 -5.74
C ASP A 206 -0.90 -19.93 -6.69
N PRO A 207 0.12 -20.67 -6.18
CA PRO A 207 0.98 -21.53 -6.98
C PRO A 207 0.23 -22.56 -7.84
N SER A 208 -1.00 -22.93 -7.45
CA SER A 208 -1.84 -23.91 -8.14
C SER A 208 -2.72 -23.31 -9.25
N SER A 209 -2.79 -21.98 -9.35
CA SER A 209 -3.60 -21.29 -10.37
C SER A 209 -2.90 -21.29 -11.74
N THR A 210 -3.18 -22.32 -12.55
CA THR A 210 -2.77 -22.41 -13.97
C THR A 210 -3.49 -21.40 -14.89
N GLY A 211 -4.34 -20.53 -14.33
CA GLY A 211 -5.22 -19.61 -15.06
C GLY A 211 -4.70 -18.18 -15.10
N SER A 212 -4.01 -17.82 -16.19
CA SER A 212 -3.74 -16.44 -16.63
C SER A 212 -2.99 -15.49 -15.69
N MET A 213 -1.68 -15.47 -15.88
CA MET A 213 -0.76 -14.38 -15.50
C MET A 213 -1.32 -12.99 -15.88
N ILE A 214 -1.30 -12.06 -14.91
CA ILE A 214 -1.52 -10.62 -15.15
C ILE A 214 -0.27 -10.09 -15.87
N ARG A 215 -0.34 -9.95 -17.20
CA ARG A 215 0.82 -9.67 -18.09
C ARG A 215 1.01 -8.18 -18.40
N THR A 216 1.80 -7.43 -17.64
CA THR A 216 2.07 -6.00 -17.95
C THR A 216 2.45 -5.79 -19.39
N SER A 217 1.56 -5.18 -20.17
CA SER A 217 1.90 -4.72 -21.52
C SER A 217 2.67 -3.42 -21.39
N SER A 218 3.99 -3.48 -21.49
CA SER A 218 4.79 -2.32 -21.87
C SER A 218 4.42 -1.97 -23.32
N ARG A 219 3.77 -0.83 -23.54
CA ARG A 219 3.85 -0.17 -24.83
C ARG A 219 4.92 0.90 -24.73
N THR A 220 5.97 0.70 -25.53
CA THR A 220 6.89 1.72 -26.05
C THR A 220 6.13 2.91 -26.62
#